data_AF-A0A6B1ELF2-F1
#
_entry.id   AF-A0A6B1ELF2-F1
#
_cell.length_a   1.000
_cell.length_b   1.000
_cell.length_c   1.000
_cell.angle_alpha   90.00
_cell.angle_beta   90.00
_cell.angle_gamma   90.00
#
_symmetry.space_group_name_H-M   'P 1'
#
loop_
_entity.id
_entity.type
_entity.pdbx_description
1 polymer ?
#
loop_
_entity_poly.entity_id
_entity_poly.type
_entity_poly.pdbx_seq_one_letter_code
_entity_poly.pdbx_strand_id
1 'polypeptide(L)'
;MRYDKNRFKIQALPHPLSLLWVLFPVFMFNELILGQRVPKVTLIDKEGDKPSEERSYIPCPHCETLNDRRLWATKGNAFGHWFGLVCPNCYQIIPCLWNIFSLAILAITFPLWYFPVRFFRHRWIEKEKERLADGLERPPLQATSIHSLRIGIVSGVSGWVMWVIFEVVRNGGEWDLKTMLESLPFCFLVGFVSDYSMKEIKKEKERLANVPERPLIRAKSINWFLRGTFYFGGFLWVAFEILPEMWKVLNGGKWDLRMMFDMLPFCLLVGFVWGSFMHVATNLKGRKGRKT
;
A
#
# COMPACT_ATOMS: atom_id res chain seq x y z
N MET A 1 -13.93 6.94 25.33
CA MET A 1 -13.03 8.06 25.00
C MET A 1 -13.78 9.36 24.81
N ARG A 2 -13.40 10.36 25.59
CA ARG A 2 -13.77 11.76 25.41
C ARG A 2 -12.65 12.47 24.65
N TYR A 3 -12.97 13.19 23.59
CA TYR A 3 -12.02 14.04 22.87
C TYR A 3 -12.69 15.35 22.51
N ASP A 4 -11.91 16.40 22.34
CA ASP A 4 -12.41 17.71 21.96
C ASP A 4 -12.85 17.72 20.49
N LYS A 5 -14.17 17.84 20.25
CA LYS A 5 -14.77 17.89 18.91
C LYS A 5 -14.47 19.20 18.17
N ASN A 6 -14.13 20.26 18.90
CA ASN A 6 -13.77 21.55 18.31
C ASN A 6 -12.39 21.43 17.68
N ARG A 7 -11.42 20.92 18.44
CA ARG A 7 -10.04 20.70 17.98
C ARG A 7 -9.89 19.57 16.95
N PHE A 8 -10.56 18.43 17.13
CA PHE A 8 -10.35 17.25 16.28
C PHE A 8 -11.51 16.98 15.32
N LYS A 9 -11.19 16.74 14.05
CA LYS A 9 -12.10 16.16 13.06
C LYS A 9 -11.99 14.64 13.13
N ILE A 10 -13.10 13.96 13.39
CA ILE A 10 -13.15 12.50 13.36
C ILE A 10 -13.22 11.99 11.91
N GLN A 11 -12.39 11.00 11.61
CA GLN A 11 -12.44 10.19 10.42
C GLN A 11 -12.72 8.74 10.83
N ALA A 12 -13.95 8.31 10.63
CA ALA A 12 -14.45 6.97 10.87
C ALA A 12 -15.47 6.62 9.77
N LEU A 13 -15.99 5.39 9.75
CA LEU A 13 -17.14 5.06 8.89
C LEU A 13 -18.32 6.01 9.19
N PRO A 14 -19.04 6.53 8.18
CA PRO A 14 -19.04 6.13 6.76
C PRO A 14 -18.15 6.99 5.83
N HIS A 15 -16.98 7.49 6.28
CA HIS A 15 -16.09 8.28 5.41
C HIS A 15 -15.73 7.54 4.10
N PRO A 16 -15.74 8.18 2.91
CA PRO A 16 -15.54 7.51 1.62
C PRO A 16 -14.27 6.66 1.53
N LEU A 17 -13.13 7.17 2.02
CA LEU A 17 -11.88 6.39 2.06
C LEU A 17 -11.96 5.13 2.95
N SER A 18 -12.69 5.22 4.07
CA SER A 18 -12.91 4.07 4.95
C SER A 18 -13.86 3.06 4.31
N LEU A 19 -14.89 3.53 3.61
CA LEU A 19 -15.79 2.66 2.82
C LEU A 19 -15.04 1.96 1.69
N LEU A 20 -14.20 2.68 0.94
CA LEU A 20 -13.36 2.11 -0.11
C LEU A 20 -12.45 1.02 0.48
N TRP A 21 -11.85 1.25 1.65
CA TRP A 21 -11.05 0.23 2.33
C TRP A 21 -11.85 -1.03 2.66
N VAL A 22 -13.08 -0.87 3.17
CA VAL A 22 -13.95 -1.99 3.58
C VAL A 22 -14.49 -2.77 2.39
N LEU A 23 -14.83 -2.10 1.28
CA LEU A 23 -15.57 -2.66 0.16
C LEU A 23 -14.73 -3.00 -1.08
N PHE A 24 -13.50 -2.52 -1.18
CA PHE A 24 -12.71 -2.74 -2.40
C PHE A 24 -11.88 -4.03 -2.28
N PRO A 25 -12.06 -5.04 -3.16
CA PRO A 25 -11.43 -6.36 -3.01
C PRO A 25 -9.90 -6.30 -2.96
N VAL A 26 -9.28 -5.38 -3.71
CA VAL A 26 -7.81 -5.25 -3.79
C VAL A 26 -7.18 -5.01 -2.41
N PHE A 27 -7.87 -4.35 -1.49
CA PHE A 27 -7.33 -4.10 -0.15
C PHE A 27 -7.28 -5.33 0.75
N MET A 28 -7.98 -6.43 0.42
CA MET A 28 -7.84 -7.67 1.17
C MET A 28 -6.42 -8.23 1.08
N PHE A 29 -5.74 -8.05 -0.06
CA PHE A 29 -4.36 -8.47 -0.23
C PHE A 29 -3.44 -7.70 0.72
N ASN A 30 -3.66 -6.39 0.86
CA ASN A 30 -2.93 -5.56 1.80
C ASN A 30 -3.17 -6.00 3.25
N GLU A 31 -4.40 -6.35 3.62
CA GLU A 31 -4.69 -6.82 4.98
C GLU A 31 -4.12 -8.20 5.28
N LEU A 32 -4.38 -9.19 4.41
CA LEU A 32 -4.06 -10.59 4.67
C LEU A 32 -2.57 -10.89 4.45
N ILE A 33 -2.01 -10.45 3.32
CA ILE A 33 -0.64 -10.80 2.94
C ILE A 33 0.35 -9.84 3.59
N LEU A 34 0.08 -8.54 3.49
CA LEU A 34 1.01 -7.51 3.92
C LEU A 34 0.78 -7.08 5.37
N GLY A 35 -0.34 -7.45 5.98
CA GLY A 35 -0.68 -7.04 7.35
C GLY A 35 -0.91 -5.54 7.46
N GLN A 36 -1.32 -4.84 6.41
CA GLN A 36 -1.67 -3.42 6.51
C GLN A 36 -3.01 -3.28 7.25
N ARG A 37 -3.09 -2.34 8.20
CA ARG A 37 -4.32 -2.06 8.94
C ARG A 37 -4.67 -0.59 8.93
N VAL A 38 -5.97 -0.31 8.86
CA VAL A 38 -6.53 1.03 9.01
C VAL A 38 -7.28 1.08 10.34
N PRO A 39 -6.98 2.01 11.26
CA PRO A 39 -7.68 2.12 12.53
C PRO A 39 -9.16 2.44 12.30
N LYS A 40 -10.04 1.96 13.18
CA LYS A 40 -11.48 2.23 13.10
C LYS A 40 -11.82 3.71 13.25
N VAL A 41 -11.01 4.44 14.01
CA VAL A 41 -11.14 5.87 14.27
C VAL A 41 -9.78 6.52 14.09
N THR A 42 -9.72 7.59 13.30
CA THR A 42 -8.59 8.51 13.22
C THR A 42 -9.08 9.92 13.58
N LEU A 43 -8.32 10.65 14.39
CA LEU A 43 -8.60 12.04 14.74
C LEU A 43 -7.61 12.93 13.98
N ILE A 44 -8.10 13.94 13.30
CA ILE A 44 -7.28 14.90 12.53
C ILE A 44 -7.39 16.25 13.22
N ASP A 45 -6.28 16.79 13.71
CA ASP A 45 -6.24 18.13 14.31
C ASP A 45 -6.55 19.19 13.24
N LYS A 46 -7.52 20.07 13.54
CA LYS A 46 -7.97 21.13 12.62
C LYS A 46 -7.08 22.37 12.70
N GLU A 47 -6.47 22.62 13.85
CA GLU A 47 -5.80 23.88 14.18
C GLU A 47 -4.31 23.85 13.85
N GLY A 48 -3.70 22.66 13.79
CA GLY A 48 -2.28 22.55 13.49
C GLY A 48 -1.95 22.89 12.03
N ASP A 49 -0.96 23.75 11.83
CA ASP A 49 -0.32 24.04 10.52
C ASP A 49 0.48 22.85 9.95
N LYS A 50 0.46 21.73 10.67
CA LYS A 50 1.15 20.51 10.27
C LYS A 50 0.43 19.78 9.13
N PRO A 51 1.17 19.02 8.31
CA PRO A 51 0.62 18.13 7.29
C PRO A 51 -0.47 17.22 7.84
N SER A 52 -1.39 16.79 6.96
CA SER A 52 -2.50 15.91 7.35
C SER A 52 -2.03 14.60 8.01
N GLU A 53 -0.89 14.06 7.58
CA GLU A 53 -0.30 12.84 8.16
C GLU A 53 0.24 13.06 9.59
N GLU A 54 0.77 14.24 9.90
CA GLU A 54 1.37 14.57 11.21
C GLU A 54 0.35 15.07 12.22
N ARG A 55 -0.75 15.62 11.73
CA ARG A 55 -1.87 16.07 12.55
C ARG A 55 -2.89 14.94 12.80
N SER A 56 -2.60 13.73 12.31
CA SER A 56 -3.44 12.55 12.48
C SER A 56 -3.03 11.78 13.74
N TYR A 57 -4.00 11.50 14.59
CA TYR A 57 -3.85 10.73 15.82
C TYR A 57 -4.76 9.51 15.82
N ILE A 58 -4.29 8.43 16.42
CA ILE A 58 -5.03 7.17 16.60
C ILE A 58 -5.32 7.01 18.08
N PRO A 59 -6.59 7.16 18.48
CA PRO A 59 -6.99 6.98 19.87
C PRO A 59 -6.95 5.50 20.28
N CYS A 60 -6.37 5.22 21.46
CA CYS A 60 -6.46 3.90 22.06
C CYS A 60 -7.73 3.82 22.94
N PRO A 61 -8.66 2.86 22.70
CA PRO A 61 -9.88 2.75 23.51
C PRO A 61 -9.63 2.22 24.92
N HIS A 62 -8.47 1.61 25.18
CA HIS A 62 -8.17 0.94 26.45
C HIS A 62 -7.57 1.88 27.51
N CYS A 63 -6.66 2.77 27.10
CA CYS A 63 -5.98 3.72 28.00
C CYS A 63 -6.22 5.19 27.64
N GLU A 64 -7.11 5.44 26.67
CA GLU A 64 -7.49 6.78 26.19
C GLU A 64 -6.32 7.66 25.71
N THR A 65 -5.15 7.06 25.49
CA THR A 65 -3.97 7.78 24.97
C THR A 65 -4.13 8.06 23.47
N LEU A 66 -3.83 9.29 23.06
CA LEU A 66 -3.73 9.69 21.66
C LEU A 66 -2.34 9.37 21.13
N ASN A 67 -2.27 8.48 20.14
CA ASN A 67 -1.00 8.06 19.55
C ASN A 67 -0.81 8.74 18.21
N ASP A 68 0.41 9.17 17.89
CA ASP A 68 0.72 9.72 16.57
C ASP A 68 0.55 8.63 15.49
N ARG A 69 -0.23 8.93 14.44
CA ARG A 69 -0.47 7.99 13.33
C ARG A 69 0.83 7.57 12.65
N ARG A 70 1.86 8.41 12.68
CA ARG A 70 3.17 8.13 12.08
C ARG A 70 3.82 6.86 12.62
N LEU A 71 3.51 6.45 13.84
CA LEU A 71 4.00 5.20 14.42
C LEU A 71 3.72 4.00 13.49
N TRP A 72 2.59 4.01 12.78
CA TRP A 72 2.18 2.91 11.88
C TRP A 72 2.07 3.33 10.41
N ALA A 73 2.41 4.57 10.06
CA ALA A 73 2.37 5.05 8.68
C ALA A 73 3.77 5.32 8.09
N THR A 74 4.81 5.42 8.92
CA THR A 74 6.17 5.79 8.47
C THR A 74 6.87 4.68 7.68
N LYS A 75 7.88 5.09 6.89
CA LYS A 75 8.72 4.20 6.07
C LYS A 75 9.25 3.03 6.90
N GLY A 76 8.69 1.85 6.64
CA GLY A 76 9.10 0.58 7.25
C GLY A 76 8.21 0.05 8.37
N ASN A 77 7.20 0.82 8.83
CA ASN A 77 6.23 0.34 9.83
C ASN A 77 4.77 0.37 9.36
N ALA A 78 4.50 0.41 8.06
CA ALA A 78 3.14 0.39 7.52
C ALA A 78 2.51 -1.02 7.40
N PHE A 79 3.33 -2.05 7.49
CA PHE A 79 2.98 -3.44 7.19
C PHE A 79 3.25 -4.34 8.39
N GLY A 80 2.75 -5.58 8.34
CA GLY A 80 2.97 -6.59 9.37
C GLY A 80 2.10 -6.43 10.61
N HIS A 81 1.02 -5.66 10.52
CA HIS A 81 0.01 -5.43 11.57
C HIS A 81 -1.14 -6.44 11.52
N TRP A 82 -0.85 -7.72 11.30
CA TRP A 82 -1.89 -8.73 11.03
C TRP A 82 -2.95 -8.83 12.13
N PHE A 83 -2.59 -8.62 13.39
CA PHE A 83 -3.55 -8.67 14.50
C PHE A 83 -4.16 -7.32 14.90
N GLY A 84 -3.79 -6.22 14.23
CA GLY A 84 -4.20 -4.87 14.56
C GLY A 84 -3.01 -3.98 14.92
N LEU A 85 -3.28 -2.74 15.36
CA LEU A 85 -2.22 -1.83 15.83
C LEU A 85 -2.04 -2.00 17.34
N VAL A 86 -0.81 -2.08 17.84
CA VAL A 86 -0.54 -2.18 19.28
C VAL A 86 -0.31 -0.79 19.87
N CYS A 87 -1.00 -0.44 20.95
CA CYS A 87 -0.78 0.85 21.63
C CYS A 87 0.56 0.83 22.40
N PRO A 88 1.44 1.83 22.22
CA PRO A 88 2.72 1.89 22.94
C PRO A 88 2.58 2.08 24.46
N ASN A 89 1.46 2.64 24.93
CA ASN A 89 1.26 2.94 26.36
C ASN A 89 0.73 1.73 27.16
N CYS A 90 -0.27 1.01 26.62
CA CYS A 90 -0.92 -0.10 27.34
C CYS A 90 -0.72 -1.47 26.68
N TYR A 91 -0.05 -1.53 25.53
CA TYR A 91 0.20 -2.75 24.73
C TYR A 91 -1.04 -3.54 24.31
N GLN A 92 -2.23 -2.96 24.47
CA GLN A 92 -3.47 -3.52 23.96
C GLN A 92 -3.64 -3.22 22.47
N ILE A 93 -4.36 -4.11 21.79
CA ILE A 93 -4.66 -3.97 20.36
C ILE A 93 -5.75 -2.90 20.17
N ILE A 94 -5.44 -1.91 19.34
CA ILE A 94 -6.34 -0.87 18.88
C ILE A 94 -7.22 -1.46 17.76
N PRO A 95 -8.55 -1.27 17.81
CA PRO A 95 -9.46 -1.82 16.82
C PRO A 95 -9.23 -1.20 15.44
N CYS A 96 -9.14 -2.06 14.44
CA CYS A 96 -8.98 -1.70 13.03
C CYS A 96 -10.24 -2.02 12.23
N LEU A 97 -10.39 -1.34 11.09
CA LEU A 97 -11.33 -1.74 10.06
C LEU A 97 -10.88 -3.08 9.46
N TRP A 98 -11.86 -3.84 9.02
CA TRP A 98 -11.68 -5.07 8.26
C TRP A 98 -12.32 -4.91 6.90
N ASN A 99 -11.62 -5.37 5.87
CA ASN A 99 -12.19 -5.54 4.56
C ASN A 99 -13.14 -6.76 4.58
N ILE A 100 -14.31 -6.62 3.94
CA ILE A 100 -15.33 -7.69 3.96
C ILE A 100 -14.84 -8.96 3.26
N PHE A 101 -14.00 -8.82 2.23
CA PHE A 101 -13.43 -9.96 1.51
C PHE A 101 -12.36 -10.65 2.35
N SER A 102 -11.55 -9.90 3.11
CA SER A 102 -10.63 -10.48 4.09
C SER A 102 -11.36 -11.35 5.10
N LEU A 103 -12.48 -10.85 5.64
CA LEU A 103 -13.30 -11.60 6.60
C LEU A 103 -13.91 -12.85 5.97
N ALA A 104 -14.43 -12.74 4.74
CA ALA A 104 -14.98 -13.88 4.01
C ALA A 104 -13.92 -14.98 3.79
N ILE A 105 -12.72 -14.61 3.34
CA ILE A 105 -11.61 -15.56 3.16
C ILE A 105 -11.24 -16.20 4.50
N LEU A 106 -11.04 -15.41 5.55
CA LEU A 106 -10.68 -15.94 6.87
C LEU A 106 -11.76 -16.84 7.46
N ALA A 107 -13.05 -16.57 7.20
CA ALA A 107 -14.15 -17.40 7.63
C ALA A 107 -14.16 -18.76 6.90
N ILE A 108 -14.02 -18.74 5.56
CA ILE A 108 -13.96 -19.95 4.73
C ILE A 108 -12.74 -20.80 5.09
N THR A 109 -11.61 -20.14 5.37
CA THR A 109 -10.33 -20.81 5.68
C THR A 109 -10.09 -20.96 7.19
N PHE A 110 -11.08 -20.68 8.04
CA PHE A 110 -10.94 -20.62 9.50
C PHE A 110 -10.25 -21.84 10.13
N PRO A 111 -10.57 -23.10 9.75
CA PRO A 111 -9.91 -24.28 10.33
C PRO A 111 -8.39 -24.27 10.15
N LEU A 112 -7.90 -23.71 9.04
CA LEU A 112 -6.48 -23.63 8.74
C LEU A 112 -5.77 -22.57 9.60
N TRP A 113 -6.44 -21.46 9.92
CA TRP A 113 -5.84 -20.32 10.63
C TRP A 113 -6.01 -20.38 12.15
N TYR A 114 -6.95 -21.17 12.66
CA TYR A 114 -7.25 -21.24 14.09
C TYR A 114 -6.00 -21.50 14.95
N PHE A 115 -5.23 -22.53 14.60
CA PHE A 115 -4.01 -22.87 15.33
C PHE A 115 -2.88 -21.85 15.14
N PRO A 116 -2.46 -21.50 13.90
CA PRO A 116 -1.42 -20.50 13.69
C PRO A 116 -1.71 -19.17 14.41
N VAL A 117 -2.93 -18.65 14.31
CA VAL A 117 -3.30 -17.39 14.96
C VAL A 117 -3.11 -17.48 16.47
N ARG A 118 -3.59 -18.55 17.10
CA ARG A 118 -3.46 -18.73 18.55
C ARG A 118 -2.00 -18.81 19.00
N PHE A 119 -1.15 -19.52 18.26
CA PHE A 119 0.26 -19.69 18.61
C PHE A 119 1.10 -18.46 18.31
N PHE A 120 0.91 -17.80 17.17
CA PHE A 120 1.79 -16.69 16.76
C PHE A 120 1.42 -15.35 17.37
N ARG A 121 0.18 -15.18 17.89
CA ARG A 121 -0.29 -13.88 18.40
C ARG A 121 0.60 -13.30 19.51
N HIS A 122 1.02 -14.10 20.49
CA HIS A 122 1.87 -13.60 21.57
C HIS A 122 3.26 -13.16 21.07
N ARG A 123 3.92 -13.99 20.26
CA ARG A 123 5.23 -13.66 19.66
C ARG A 123 5.14 -12.44 18.75
N TRP A 124 4.03 -12.32 18.02
CA TRP A 124 3.78 -11.17 17.18
C TRP A 124 3.62 -9.88 18.00
N ILE A 125 2.89 -9.92 19.12
CA ILE A 125 2.74 -8.76 20.02
C ILE A 125 4.10 -8.32 20.57
N GLU A 126 4.94 -9.25 21.04
CA GLU A 126 6.28 -8.89 21.55
C GLU A 126 7.15 -8.25 20.46
N LYS A 127 7.15 -8.82 19.25
CA LYS A 127 7.84 -8.23 18.10
C LYS A 127 7.30 -6.84 17.74
N GLU A 128 6.00 -6.62 17.90
CA GLU A 128 5.40 -5.31 17.64
C GLU A 128 5.80 -4.28 18.70
N LYS A 129 5.95 -4.67 19.97
CA LYS A 129 6.49 -3.80 21.02
C LYS A 129 7.90 -3.32 20.69
N GLU A 130 8.78 -4.23 20.24
CA GLU A 130 10.14 -3.90 19.80
C GLU A 130 10.11 -2.90 18.63
N ARG A 131 9.27 -3.14 17.62
CA ARG A 131 9.11 -2.23 16.47
C ARG A 131 8.58 -0.85 16.85
N LEU A 132 7.75 -0.77 17.88
CA LEU A 132 7.20 0.49 18.39
C LEU A 132 8.24 1.29 19.17
N ALA A 133 9.09 0.63 19.96
CA ALA A 133 10.22 1.28 20.63
C ALA A 133 11.13 1.97 19.59
N ASP A 134 11.51 1.23 18.54
CA ASP A 134 12.25 1.77 17.39
C ASP A 134 11.51 2.92 16.66
N GLY A 135 10.18 2.93 16.71
CA GLY A 135 9.34 3.92 16.05
C GLY A 135 9.22 5.23 16.83
N LEU A 136 9.19 5.15 18.15
CA LEU A 136 9.12 6.29 19.07
C LEU A 136 10.42 7.12 19.04
N GLU A 137 11.56 6.47 18.83
CA GLU A 137 12.87 7.14 18.74
C GLU A 137 13.11 7.84 17.40
N ARG A 138 12.30 7.57 16.37
CA ARG A 138 12.54 8.13 15.02
C ARG A 138 12.19 9.61 14.98
N PRO A 139 13.12 10.48 14.55
CA PRO A 139 12.78 11.86 14.27
C PRO A 139 11.77 11.95 13.10
N PRO A 140 11.06 13.07 13.00
CA PRO A 140 10.11 13.30 11.92
C PRO A 140 10.75 13.17 10.53
N LEU A 141 10.08 12.47 9.60
CA LEU A 141 10.58 12.23 8.25
C LEU A 141 10.69 13.54 7.45
N GLN A 142 11.84 13.76 6.79
CA GLN A 142 11.97 14.79 5.77
C GLN A 142 11.49 14.31 4.40
N ALA A 143 10.87 15.23 3.68
CA ALA A 143 10.41 15.07 2.31
C ALA A 143 11.59 14.93 1.34
N THR A 144 11.86 13.74 0.84
CA THR A 144 12.78 13.56 -0.30
C THR A 144 12.05 13.95 -1.59
N SER A 145 12.53 14.97 -2.30
CA SER A 145 12.02 15.37 -3.61
C SER A 145 12.51 14.37 -4.67
N ILE A 146 11.58 13.68 -5.32
CA ILE A 146 11.88 12.88 -6.52
C ILE A 146 11.19 13.57 -7.69
N HIS A 147 11.92 13.77 -8.79
CA HIS A 147 11.35 14.32 -10.04
C HIS A 147 10.23 13.41 -10.55
N SER A 148 8.99 13.85 -10.40
CA SER A 148 7.79 13.05 -10.59
C SER A 148 7.50 12.75 -12.08
N LEU A 149 7.67 13.74 -12.97
CA LEU A 149 7.34 13.61 -14.40
C LEU A 149 8.10 12.45 -15.06
N ARG A 150 9.36 12.24 -14.67
CA ARG A 150 10.18 11.12 -15.14
C ARG A 150 9.67 9.77 -14.64
N ILE A 151 9.03 9.73 -13.47
CA ILE A 151 8.43 8.49 -12.95
C ILE A 151 7.17 8.15 -13.75
N GLY A 152 6.32 9.12 -14.05
CA GLY A 152 5.09 8.89 -14.84
C GLY A 152 5.38 8.28 -16.21
N ILE A 153 6.27 8.90 -16.98
CA ILE A 153 6.64 8.43 -18.32
C ILE A 153 7.30 7.05 -18.26
N VAL A 154 8.26 6.85 -17.34
CA VAL A 154 8.94 5.54 -17.20
C VAL A 154 7.94 4.46 -16.76
N SER A 155 6.99 4.78 -15.88
CA SER A 155 5.96 3.84 -15.44
C SER A 155 4.96 3.53 -16.56
N GLY A 156 4.56 4.53 -17.35
CA GLY A 156 3.66 4.36 -18.49
C GLY A 156 4.29 3.52 -19.60
N VAL A 157 5.52 3.84 -20.03
CA VAL A 157 6.25 3.07 -21.04
C VAL A 157 6.49 1.65 -20.57
N SER A 158 6.91 1.48 -19.31
CA SER A 158 7.08 0.13 -18.80
C SER A 158 5.77 -0.64 -18.68
N GLY A 159 4.69 -0.01 -18.21
CA GLY A 159 3.38 -0.64 -18.15
C GLY A 159 2.94 -1.13 -19.53
N TRP A 160 3.16 -0.31 -20.55
CA TRP A 160 2.90 -0.68 -21.95
C TRP A 160 3.76 -1.83 -22.44
N VAL A 161 5.08 -1.80 -22.23
CA VAL A 161 5.97 -2.92 -22.62
C VAL A 161 5.54 -4.21 -21.93
N MET A 162 5.21 -4.17 -20.64
CA MET A 162 4.74 -5.36 -19.91
C MET A 162 3.39 -5.85 -20.43
N TRP A 163 2.46 -4.93 -20.75
CA TRP A 163 1.17 -5.25 -21.36
C TRP A 163 1.33 -5.94 -22.72
N VAL A 164 2.21 -5.41 -23.57
CA VAL A 164 2.53 -6.01 -24.86
C VAL A 164 3.09 -7.42 -24.69
N ILE A 165 4.07 -7.61 -23.81
CA ILE A 165 4.64 -8.95 -23.56
C ILE A 165 3.56 -9.90 -23.04
N PHE A 166 2.69 -9.43 -22.14
CA PHE A 166 1.58 -10.22 -21.60
C PHE A 166 0.62 -10.66 -22.71
N GLU A 167 0.19 -9.75 -23.59
CA GLU A 167 -0.71 -10.07 -24.71
C GLU A 167 -0.06 -11.06 -25.71
N VAL A 168 1.22 -10.87 -26.03
CA VAL A 168 1.96 -11.82 -26.90
C VAL A 168 1.98 -13.22 -26.29
N VAL A 169 2.23 -13.34 -24.98
CA VAL A 169 2.25 -14.63 -24.29
C VAL A 169 0.84 -15.23 -24.22
N ARG A 170 -0.17 -14.41 -23.91
CA ARG A 170 -1.58 -14.83 -23.81
C ARG A 170 -2.13 -15.37 -25.12
N ASN A 171 -1.76 -14.75 -26.24
CA ASN A 171 -2.22 -15.13 -27.58
C ASN A 171 -1.28 -16.16 -28.27
N GLY A 172 -0.43 -16.86 -27.51
CA GLY A 172 0.41 -17.92 -28.06
C GLY A 172 1.50 -17.44 -29.04
N GLY A 173 1.93 -16.19 -28.93
CA GLY A 173 2.94 -15.57 -29.80
C GLY A 173 2.37 -14.75 -30.96
N GLU A 174 1.06 -14.81 -31.20
CA GLU A 174 0.40 -13.94 -32.17
C GLU A 174 0.30 -12.52 -31.61
N TRP A 175 0.64 -11.53 -32.45
CA TRP A 175 0.58 -10.13 -32.07
C TRP A 175 -0.05 -9.28 -33.17
N ASP A 176 -0.92 -8.38 -32.74
CA ASP A 176 -1.56 -7.40 -33.60
C ASP A 176 -1.03 -6.00 -33.26
N LEU A 177 -0.33 -5.38 -34.21
CA LEU A 177 0.24 -4.05 -34.07
C LEU A 177 -0.84 -3.01 -33.72
N LYS A 178 -2.07 -3.19 -34.24
CA LYS A 178 -3.18 -2.30 -33.96
C LYS A 178 -3.55 -2.33 -32.48
N THR A 179 -3.79 -3.52 -31.92
CA THR A 179 -4.05 -3.72 -30.49
C THR A 179 -2.93 -3.14 -29.61
N MET A 180 -1.66 -3.30 -30.02
CA MET A 180 -0.51 -2.73 -29.30
C MET A 180 -0.55 -1.19 -29.26
N LEU A 181 -0.79 -0.54 -30.41
CA LEU A 181 -0.86 0.90 -30.50
C LEU A 181 -2.08 1.47 -29.78
N GLU A 182 -3.22 0.77 -29.81
CA GLU A 182 -4.45 1.17 -29.10
C GLU A 182 -4.31 1.12 -27.57
N SER A 183 -3.44 0.25 -27.04
CA SER A 183 -3.16 0.19 -25.59
C SER A 183 -2.22 1.29 -25.09
N LEU A 184 -1.44 1.91 -25.97
CA LEU A 184 -0.42 2.92 -25.62
C LEU A 184 -1.02 4.13 -24.88
N PRO A 185 -2.11 4.78 -25.36
CA PRO A 185 -2.72 5.91 -24.66
C PRO A 185 -3.23 5.54 -23.27
N PHE A 186 -3.79 4.33 -23.11
CA PHE A 186 -4.28 3.86 -21.82
C PHE A 186 -3.14 3.70 -20.80
N CYS A 187 -2.03 3.04 -21.19
CA CYS A 187 -0.87 2.88 -20.32
C CYS A 187 -0.23 4.23 -19.93
N PHE A 188 -0.16 5.18 -20.87
CA PHE A 188 0.30 6.54 -20.54
C PHE A 188 -0.66 7.25 -19.61
N LEU A 189 -1.98 7.14 -19.81
CA LEU A 189 -2.98 7.74 -18.94
C LEU A 189 -2.86 7.21 -17.50
N VAL A 190 -2.69 5.89 -17.33
CA VAL A 190 -2.41 5.28 -16.02
C VAL A 190 -1.10 5.82 -15.44
N GLY A 191 -0.03 5.91 -16.25
CA GLY A 191 1.25 6.49 -15.83
C GLY A 191 1.15 7.95 -15.40
N PHE A 192 0.36 8.77 -16.10
CA PHE A 192 0.13 10.18 -15.79
C PHE A 192 -0.74 10.38 -14.56
N VAL A 193 -1.80 9.58 -14.38
CA VAL A 193 -2.61 9.60 -13.14
C VAL A 193 -1.73 9.26 -11.93
N SER A 194 -0.82 8.30 -12.08
CA SER A 194 0.16 7.99 -11.04
C SER A 194 1.16 9.13 -10.81
N ASP A 195 1.65 9.82 -11.84
CA ASP A 195 2.51 11.00 -11.68
C ASP A 195 1.79 12.15 -10.99
N TYR A 196 0.57 12.46 -11.43
CA TYR A 196 -0.25 13.53 -10.85
C TYR A 196 -0.48 13.29 -9.36
N SER A 197 -0.85 12.05 -8.99
CA SER A 197 -0.99 11.65 -7.59
C SER A 197 0.31 11.86 -6.80
N MET A 198 1.47 11.54 -7.39
CA MET A 198 2.78 11.76 -6.77
C MET A 198 3.20 13.24 -6.71
N LYS A 199 2.78 14.06 -7.68
CA LYS A 199 2.98 15.53 -7.66
C LYS A 199 2.20 16.18 -6.53
N GLU A 200 0.96 15.78 -6.31
CA GLU A 200 0.17 16.31 -5.21
C GLU A 200 0.82 15.97 -3.86
N ILE A 201 1.29 14.73 -3.72
CA ILE A 201 2.08 14.29 -2.55
C ILE A 201 3.38 15.10 -2.42
N LYS A 202 4.04 15.46 -3.52
CA LYS A 202 5.27 16.27 -3.53
C LYS A 202 4.99 17.73 -3.13
N LYS A 203 3.94 18.34 -3.68
CA LYS A 203 3.53 19.71 -3.35
C LYS A 203 3.13 19.82 -1.88
N GLU A 204 2.49 18.79 -1.34
CA GLU A 204 2.22 18.71 0.09
C GLU A 204 3.55 18.64 0.86
N LYS A 205 4.44 17.72 0.49
CA LYS A 205 5.79 17.57 1.07
C LYS A 205 6.67 18.82 1.07
N GLU A 206 6.66 19.60 -0.02
CA GLU A 206 7.41 20.87 -0.13
C GLU A 206 6.85 21.94 0.81
N ARG A 207 5.52 22.00 0.98
CA ARG A 207 4.91 22.85 2.02
C ARG A 207 5.42 22.46 3.42
N LEU A 208 5.73 21.19 3.66
CA LEU A 208 6.19 20.69 4.96
C LEU A 208 7.68 20.98 5.20
N ALA A 209 8.48 20.99 4.13
CA ALA A 209 9.91 21.26 4.19
C ALA A 209 10.23 22.74 4.51
N ASN A 210 9.31 23.66 4.18
CA ASN A 210 9.43 25.08 4.49
C ASN A 210 9.07 25.42 5.95
N VAL A 211 8.69 24.43 6.77
CA VAL A 211 8.50 24.62 8.21
C VAL A 211 9.87 24.47 8.88
N PRO A 212 10.46 25.56 9.42
CA PRO A 212 11.80 25.51 10.01
C PRO A 212 11.85 24.60 11.24
N GLU A 213 13.02 24.02 11.52
CA GLU A 213 13.36 23.17 12.69
C GLU A 213 13.16 21.64 12.59
N ARG A 214 13.68 20.93 11.57
CA ARG A 214 13.78 19.45 11.69
C ARG A 214 15.08 18.84 11.17
N PRO A 215 15.76 18.00 11.97
CA PRO A 215 16.98 17.30 11.56
C PRO A 215 16.70 16.23 10.49
N LEU A 216 17.64 16.10 9.55
CA LEU A 216 17.62 15.18 8.40
C LEU A 216 17.84 13.72 8.82
N ILE A 217 16.96 12.79 8.40
CA ILE A 217 17.21 11.33 8.52
C ILE A 217 17.31 10.67 7.14
N ARG A 218 18.28 9.77 7.04
CA ARG A 218 18.51 8.87 5.90
C ARG A 218 17.38 7.83 5.77
N ALA A 219 16.67 7.84 4.64
CA ALA A 219 15.61 6.87 4.38
C ALA A 219 16.14 5.43 4.32
N LYS A 220 15.49 4.51 5.05
CA LYS A 220 15.75 3.06 4.95
C LYS A 220 15.48 2.57 3.52
N SER A 221 16.35 1.70 3.00
CA SER A 221 16.29 1.21 1.62
C SER A 221 14.97 0.47 1.37
N ILE A 222 14.23 0.90 0.35
CA ILE A 222 13.00 0.24 -0.10
C ILE A 222 13.40 -1.07 -0.78
N ASN A 223 12.81 -2.20 -0.34
CA ASN A 223 12.98 -3.48 -1.03
C ASN A 223 12.06 -3.53 -2.26
N TRP A 224 12.60 -3.08 -3.39
CA TRP A 224 11.89 -2.99 -4.65
C TRP A 224 11.53 -4.36 -5.26
N PHE A 225 12.30 -5.42 -4.97
CA PHE A 225 11.98 -6.78 -5.44
C PHE A 225 10.66 -7.28 -4.85
N LEU A 226 10.51 -7.18 -3.53
CA LEU A 226 9.29 -7.61 -2.84
C LEU A 226 8.08 -6.79 -3.30
N ARG A 227 8.28 -5.47 -3.48
CA ARG A 227 7.22 -4.59 -3.97
C ARG A 227 6.80 -4.92 -5.40
N GLY A 228 7.76 -5.10 -6.30
CA GLY A 228 7.44 -5.48 -7.68
C GLY A 228 6.71 -6.82 -7.74
N THR A 229 7.28 -7.86 -7.15
CA THR A 229 6.74 -9.23 -7.26
C THR A 229 5.32 -9.33 -6.71
N PHE A 230 5.11 -8.88 -5.46
CA PHE A 230 3.83 -9.11 -4.79
C PHE A 230 2.80 -8.02 -5.05
N TYR A 231 3.21 -6.75 -5.09
CA TYR A 231 2.23 -5.67 -5.29
C TYR A 231 1.93 -5.49 -6.77
N PHE A 232 2.97 -5.32 -7.59
CA PHE A 232 2.73 -5.10 -9.02
C PHE A 232 2.31 -6.41 -9.70
N GLY A 233 3.03 -7.50 -9.50
CA GLY A 233 2.65 -8.80 -10.07
C GLY A 233 1.30 -9.30 -9.56
N GLY A 234 1.05 -9.22 -8.25
CA GLY A 234 -0.25 -9.58 -7.67
C GLY A 234 -1.39 -8.68 -8.17
N PHE A 235 -1.16 -7.37 -8.32
CA PHE A 235 -2.16 -6.46 -8.90
C PHE A 235 -2.48 -6.82 -10.35
N LEU A 236 -1.48 -7.09 -11.19
CA LEU A 236 -1.71 -7.47 -12.58
C LEU A 236 -2.51 -8.77 -12.69
N TRP A 237 -2.20 -9.75 -11.84
CA TRP A 237 -2.97 -11.00 -11.78
C TRP A 237 -4.44 -10.75 -11.41
N VAL A 238 -4.70 -9.95 -10.37
CA VAL A 238 -6.08 -9.59 -10.00
C VAL A 238 -6.78 -8.83 -11.12
N ALA A 239 -6.10 -7.84 -11.71
CA ALA A 239 -6.69 -6.96 -12.71
C ALA A 239 -7.01 -7.67 -14.03
N PHE A 240 -6.15 -8.59 -14.46
CA PHE A 240 -6.26 -9.23 -15.78
C PHE A 240 -6.85 -10.63 -15.75
N GLU A 241 -6.75 -11.35 -14.64
CA GLU A 241 -7.34 -12.70 -14.54
C GLU A 241 -8.60 -12.70 -13.69
N ILE A 242 -8.52 -12.18 -12.46
CA ILE A 242 -9.64 -12.27 -11.52
C ILE A 242 -10.81 -11.40 -11.94
N LEU A 243 -10.58 -10.12 -12.28
CA LEU A 243 -11.68 -9.21 -12.62
C LEU A 243 -12.44 -9.65 -13.87
N PRO A 244 -11.79 -10.08 -14.98
CA PRO A 244 -12.50 -10.55 -16.16
C PRO A 244 -13.27 -11.86 -15.92
N GLU A 245 -12.69 -12.85 -15.23
CA GLU A 245 -13.41 -14.08 -14.91
C GLU A 245 -14.57 -13.82 -13.94
N MET A 246 -14.39 -12.93 -12.96
CA MET A 246 -15.47 -12.49 -12.08
C MET A 246 -16.61 -11.83 -12.88
N TRP A 247 -16.28 -10.99 -13.87
CA TRP A 247 -17.27 -10.37 -14.75
C TRP A 247 -18.02 -11.39 -15.61
N LYS A 248 -17.31 -12.39 -16.15
CA LYS A 248 -17.89 -13.49 -16.92
C LYS A 248 -18.86 -14.32 -16.08
N VAL A 249 -18.51 -14.60 -14.81
CA VAL A 249 -19.38 -15.32 -13.88
C VAL A 249 -20.61 -14.50 -13.50
N LEU A 250 -20.47 -13.18 -13.29
CA LEU A 250 -21.62 -12.29 -13.07
C LEU A 250 -22.60 -12.28 -14.26
N ASN A 251 -22.13 -12.58 -15.47
CA ASN A 251 -22.96 -12.72 -16.68
C ASN A 251 -23.42 -14.16 -16.96
N GLY A 252 -23.37 -15.06 -15.96
CA GLY A 252 -23.83 -16.44 -16.08
C GLY A 252 -22.82 -17.42 -16.70
N GLY A 253 -21.58 -16.99 -16.92
CA GLY A 253 -20.49 -17.86 -17.33
C GLY A 253 -20.01 -18.79 -16.20
N LYS A 254 -19.31 -19.87 -16.57
CA LYS A 254 -18.63 -20.75 -15.61
C LYS A 254 -17.25 -20.19 -15.26
N TRP A 255 -16.87 -20.35 -14.00
CA TRP A 255 -15.56 -19.97 -13.49
C TRP A 255 -14.49 -20.95 -13.99
N ASP A 256 -13.43 -20.47 -14.64
CA ASP A 256 -12.29 -21.30 -15.02
C ASP A 256 -11.10 -21.10 -14.05
N LEU A 257 -11.00 -21.96 -13.04
CA LEU A 257 -9.92 -21.90 -12.06
C LEU A 257 -8.55 -22.17 -12.68
N ARG A 258 -8.48 -22.95 -13.77
CA ARG A 258 -7.20 -23.32 -14.39
C ARG A 258 -6.53 -22.09 -14.99
N MET A 259 -7.30 -21.28 -15.72
CA MET A 259 -6.82 -20.05 -16.33
C MET A 259 -6.22 -19.08 -15.29
N MET A 260 -6.88 -18.95 -14.12
CA MET A 260 -6.38 -18.11 -13.03
C MET A 260 -5.00 -18.53 -12.52
N PHE A 261 -4.75 -19.84 -12.36
CA PHE A 261 -3.48 -20.32 -11.81
C PHE A 261 -2.38 -20.42 -12.87
N ASP A 262 -2.72 -20.66 -14.13
CA ASP A 262 -1.74 -20.76 -15.21
C ASP A 262 -1.02 -19.42 -15.44
N MET A 263 -1.71 -18.29 -15.26
CA MET A 263 -1.13 -16.94 -15.45
C MET A 263 -0.48 -16.34 -14.21
N LEU A 264 -0.72 -16.89 -13.02
CA LEU A 264 -0.17 -16.37 -11.77
C LEU A 264 1.37 -16.34 -11.75
N PRO A 265 2.11 -17.42 -12.12
CA PRO A 265 3.57 -17.40 -12.18
C PRO A 265 4.10 -16.33 -13.13
N PHE A 266 3.41 -16.12 -14.26
CA PHE A 266 3.78 -15.10 -15.24
C PHE A 266 3.62 -13.70 -14.65
N CYS A 267 2.47 -13.37 -14.06
CA CYS A 267 2.24 -12.07 -13.43
C CYS A 267 3.24 -11.79 -12.30
N LEU A 268 3.56 -12.80 -11.47
CA LEU A 268 4.58 -12.65 -10.42
C LEU A 268 5.98 -12.43 -10.99
N LEU A 269 6.35 -13.12 -12.06
CA LEU A 269 7.63 -12.93 -12.76
C LEU A 269 7.72 -11.52 -13.35
N VAL A 270 6.67 -11.04 -14.02
CA VAL A 270 6.53 -9.66 -14.51
C VAL A 270 6.72 -8.66 -13.36
N GLY A 271 6.07 -8.92 -12.23
CA GLY A 271 6.26 -8.18 -10.98
C GLY A 271 7.72 -8.13 -10.54
N PHE A 272 8.39 -9.27 -10.51
CA PHE A 272 9.78 -9.39 -10.11
C PHE A 272 10.74 -8.62 -11.03
N VAL A 273 10.56 -8.74 -12.35
CA VAL A 273 11.36 -8.02 -13.36
C VAL A 273 11.21 -6.51 -13.17
N TRP A 274 9.97 -6.03 -13.00
CA TRP A 274 9.70 -4.63 -12.71
C TRP A 274 10.35 -4.15 -11.40
N GLY A 275 10.22 -4.94 -10.34
CA GLY A 275 10.86 -4.65 -9.04
C GLY A 275 12.38 -4.55 -9.14
N SER A 276 12.99 -5.45 -9.92
CA SER A 276 14.43 -5.47 -10.20
C SER A 276 14.87 -4.21 -10.95
N PHE A 277 14.13 -3.83 -11.99
CA PHE A 277 14.38 -2.61 -12.76
C PHE A 277 14.33 -1.36 -11.86
N MET A 278 13.31 -1.25 -11.01
CA MET A 278 13.16 -0.13 -10.08
C MET A 278 14.29 -0.07 -9.03
N HIS A 279 14.77 -1.22 -8.57
CA HIS A 279 15.95 -1.29 -7.70
C HIS A 279 17.18 -0.66 -8.37
N VAL A 280 17.47 -1.07 -9.61
CA VAL A 280 18.62 -0.55 -10.38
C VAL A 280 18.46 0.94 -10.66
N ALA A 281 17.30 1.37 -11.14
CA ALA A 281 17.03 2.77 -11.49
C ALA A 281 17.17 3.73 -10.29
N THR A 282 16.74 3.30 -9.10
CA THR A 282 16.85 4.11 -7.87
C THR A 282 18.29 4.16 -7.34
N ASN A 283 19.04 3.07 -7.42
CA ASN A 283 20.46 3.04 -7.03
C ASN A 283 21.35 3.87 -7.98
N LEU A 284 21.07 3.87 -9.28
CA LEU A 284 21.81 4.68 -10.26
C LEU A 284 21.68 6.19 -10.00
N LYS A 285 20.49 6.66 -9.58
CA LYS A 285 20.28 8.06 -9.21
C LYS A 285 21.03 8.45 -7.93
N GLY A 286 21.09 7.57 -6.93
CA GLY A 286 21.82 7.81 -5.68
C GLY A 286 23.34 8.01 -5.86
N ARG A 287 23.93 7.47 -6.94
CA ARG A 287 25.35 7.67 -7.28
C ARG A 287 25.63 9.02 -7.94
N LYS A 288 24.69 9.60 -8.69
CA LYS A 288 24.90 10.90 -9.37
C LYS A 288 24.90 12.08 -8.39
N GLY A 289 24.05 12.04 -7.36
CA GLY A 289 23.98 13.10 -6.34
C GLY A 289 25.09 13.09 -5.29
N ARG A 290 26.06 12.16 -5.38
CA ARG A 290 27.25 12.11 -4.50
C ARG A 290 28.52 12.66 -5.14
N LYS A 291 28.47 13.03 -6.43
CA LYS A 291 29.60 13.56 -7.21
C LYS A 291 29.51 15.09 -7.45
N THR A 292 28.58 15.75 -6.78
CA THR A 292 28.32 17.19 -6.78
C THR A 292 28.16 17.63 -5.34
#